data_AF-A0A1B6ITI3-F1
#
_entry.id   AF-A0A1B6ITI3-F1
#
_cell.length_a   1.000
_cell.length_b   1.000
_cell.length_c   1.000
_cell.angle_alpha   90.00
_cell.angle_beta   90.00
_cell.angle_gamma   90.00
#
_symmetry.space_group_name_H-M   'P 1'
#
loop_
_entity.id
_entity.type
_entity.pdbx_description
1 polymer ?
#
loop_
_entity_poly.entity_id
_entity_poly.type
_entity_poly.pdbx_seq_one_letter_code
_entity_poly.pdbx_strand_id
1 'polypeptide(L)'
;MLKTFTVLSAVLAAVYSQKVRDPYHDVQPQQPFYLAPTDKFFIRGGINPQENTIKYWHDVSSDIVRQRLQTIQRTGVAKNVILFLGDGMSIPTITAARIYLGQLNNEAGENSKLSFEKFPYTGLSKVDMVPMLDRKEINYLNETKKA
;
A
#
# COMPACT_ATOMS: atom_id res chain seq x y z
N MET A 1 17.69 53.26 -0.17
CA MET A 1 18.07 51.83 -0.29
C MET A 1 17.56 50.93 0.84
N LEU A 2 17.41 51.40 2.10
CA LEU A 2 17.03 50.51 3.21
C LEU A 2 15.54 50.10 3.22
N LYS A 3 14.63 50.94 2.71
CA LYS A 3 13.17 50.70 2.74
C LYS A 3 12.71 49.56 1.83
N THR A 4 13.41 49.31 0.72
CA THR A 4 13.03 48.25 -0.25
C THR A 4 13.39 46.85 0.27
N PHE A 5 14.45 46.73 1.07
CA PHE A 5 14.87 45.45 1.67
C PHE A 5 13.90 44.97 2.76
N THR A 6 13.37 45.89 3.58
CA THR A 6 12.41 45.54 4.63
C THR A 6 11.08 45.06 4.04
N VAL A 7 10.61 45.70 2.98
CA VAL A 7 9.38 45.30 2.28
C VAL A 7 9.54 43.93 1.65
N LEU A 8 10.68 43.66 0.99
CA LEU A 8 10.94 42.35 0.37
C LEU A 8 11.05 41.23 1.43
N SER A 9 11.71 41.49 2.55
CA SER A 9 11.81 40.52 3.66
C SER A 9 10.44 40.24 4.32
N ALA A 10 9.60 41.26 4.48
CA ALA A 10 8.26 41.10 5.04
C ALA A 10 7.34 40.33 4.10
N VAL A 11 7.41 40.59 2.79
CA VAL A 11 6.66 39.84 1.78
C VAL A 11 7.14 38.38 1.73
N LEU A 12 8.45 38.13 1.77
CA LEU A 12 8.98 36.77 1.78
C LEU A 12 8.57 36.01 3.05
N ALA A 13 8.60 36.66 4.22
CA ALA A 13 8.13 36.08 5.48
C ALA A 13 6.62 35.82 5.47
N ALA A 14 5.82 36.68 4.85
CA ALA A 14 4.38 36.51 4.70
C ALA A 14 4.04 35.36 3.75
N VAL A 15 4.75 35.24 2.63
CA VAL A 15 4.62 34.12 1.68
C VAL A 15 5.08 32.81 2.30
N TYR A 16 6.18 32.82 3.07
CA TYR A 16 6.65 31.63 3.78
C TYR A 16 5.71 31.21 4.93
N SER A 17 5.01 32.17 5.55
CA SER A 17 4.06 31.92 6.65
C SER A 17 2.65 31.56 6.17
N GLN A 18 2.36 31.61 4.86
CA GLN A 18 1.12 31.08 4.32
C GLN A 18 1.15 29.55 4.38
N LYS A 19 0.81 28.99 5.54
CA LYS A 19 0.27 27.62 5.61
C LYS A 19 -0.89 27.59 4.61
N VAL A 20 -0.78 26.74 3.59
CA VAL A 20 -1.90 26.42 2.70
C VAL A 20 -3.03 25.94 3.60
N ARG A 21 -4.04 26.80 3.80
CA ARG A 21 -5.26 26.45 4.52
C ARG A 21 -6.11 25.70 3.50
N ASP A 22 -5.95 24.39 3.38
CA ASP A 22 -6.96 23.61 2.69
C ASP A 22 -8.09 23.25 3.69
N PRO A 23 -9.35 23.61 3.37
CA PRO A 23 -10.49 23.49 4.27
C PRO A 23 -10.95 22.03 4.47
N TYR A 24 -10.36 21.06 3.77
CA TYR A 24 -10.69 19.63 3.87
C TYR A 24 -9.78 18.87 4.86
N HIS A 25 -9.00 19.57 5.69
CA HIS A 25 -7.89 19.02 6.47
C HIS A 25 -8.18 18.34 7.81
N ASP A 26 -9.43 18.24 8.25
CA ASP A 26 -9.73 17.63 9.55
C ASP A 26 -10.99 16.76 9.54
N VAL A 27 -11.48 16.38 8.35
CA VAL A 27 -12.71 15.61 8.20
C VAL A 27 -12.50 14.34 7.37
N GLN A 28 -11.94 13.31 7.98
CA GLN A 28 -12.79 12.12 7.98
C GLN A 28 -13.94 12.48 8.92
N PRO A 29 -15.17 12.69 8.42
CA PRO A 29 -16.31 12.81 9.33
C PRO A 29 -16.18 11.63 10.28
N GLN A 30 -16.32 11.84 11.59
CA GLN A 30 -16.40 10.75 12.54
C GLN A 30 -17.48 9.83 12.01
N GLN A 31 -17.11 8.82 11.22
CA GLN A 31 -18.05 7.87 10.74
C GLN A 31 -18.39 7.15 12.03
N PRO A 32 -19.62 7.29 12.57
CA PRO A 32 -20.03 6.36 13.60
C PRO A 32 -19.73 4.99 13.02
N PHE A 33 -18.78 4.30 13.65
CA PHE A 33 -18.42 2.96 13.25
C PHE A 33 -19.62 2.11 13.64
N TYR A 34 -20.59 1.99 12.73
CA TYR A 34 -21.74 1.12 12.87
C TYR A 34 -21.27 -0.31 12.64
N LEU A 35 -20.45 -0.82 13.55
CA LEU A 35 -20.51 -2.23 13.85
C LEU A 35 -21.70 -2.44 14.76
N ALA A 36 -22.50 -3.47 14.47
CA ALA A 36 -23.60 -3.81 15.36
C ALA A 36 -23.03 -4.04 16.77
N PRO A 37 -23.78 -3.76 17.86
CA PRO A 37 -23.34 -4.06 19.23
C PRO A 37 -22.93 -5.54 19.45
N THR A 38 -23.31 -6.42 18.52
CA THR A 38 -22.99 -7.85 18.47
C THR A 38 -21.69 -8.19 17.73
N ASP A 39 -21.12 -7.25 16.98
CA ASP A 39 -19.87 -7.45 16.24
C ASP A 39 -18.68 -7.38 17.20
N LYS A 40 -18.30 -8.55 17.72
CA LYS A 40 -17.08 -8.74 18.52
C LYS A 40 -15.79 -8.60 17.70
N PHE A 41 -15.87 -8.12 16.46
CA PHE A 41 -14.72 -7.89 15.59
C PHE A 41 -14.15 -6.50 15.89
N PHE A 42 -13.48 -6.40 17.03
CA PHE A 42 -12.96 -5.14 17.56
C PHE A 42 -11.84 -4.58 16.67
N ILE A 43 -12.08 -3.45 15.99
CA ILE A 43 -10.99 -2.54 15.60
C ILE A 43 -10.52 -1.84 16.88
N ARG A 44 -9.58 -2.47 17.59
CA ARG A 44 -9.15 -2.02 18.93
C ARG A 44 -8.14 -0.88 18.95
N GLY A 45 -7.76 -0.34 17.79
CA GLY A 45 -6.76 0.74 17.68
C GLY A 45 -7.29 2.11 17.21
N GLY A 46 -8.51 2.18 16.65
CA GLY A 46 -9.05 3.40 16.02
C GLY A 46 -8.18 3.95 14.88
N ILE A 47 -8.67 4.94 14.14
CA ILE A 47 -7.86 5.66 13.14
C ILE A 47 -6.94 6.63 13.90
N ASN A 48 -5.64 6.64 13.60
CA ASN A 48 -4.70 7.56 14.25
C ASN A 48 -5.11 9.01 13.94
N PRO A 49 -5.35 9.89 14.93
CA PRO A 49 -5.75 11.28 14.67
C PRO A 49 -4.78 12.04 13.76
N GLN A 50 -3.52 11.63 13.69
CA GLN A 50 -2.53 12.23 12.78
C GLN A 50 -2.85 11.97 11.30
N GLU A 51 -3.48 10.84 10.97
CA GLU A 51 -3.89 10.48 9.59
C GLU A 51 -4.93 11.44 9.02
N ASN A 52 -5.62 12.21 9.86
CA ASN A 52 -6.52 13.26 9.41
C ASN A 52 -5.78 14.47 8.82
N THR A 53 -4.48 14.61 9.07
CA THR A 53 -3.70 15.78 8.63
C THR A 53 -2.94 15.50 7.33
N ILE A 54 -2.83 16.47 6.39
CA ILE A 54 -1.96 16.28 5.21
C ILE A 54 -0.53 16.00 5.63
N LYS A 55 -0.06 16.72 6.66
CA LYS A 55 1.35 16.68 7.08
C LYS A 55 1.79 15.24 7.31
N TYR A 56 0.94 14.43 7.94
CA TYR A 56 1.19 13.01 8.13
C TYR A 56 1.46 12.28 6.81
N TRP A 57 0.55 12.36 5.84
CA TRP A 57 0.70 11.68 4.54
C TRP A 57 1.86 12.22 3.70
N HIS A 58 2.13 13.52 3.78
CA HIS A 58 3.28 14.14 3.14
C HIS A 58 4.60 13.65 3.73
N ASP A 59 4.69 13.52 5.06
CA ASP A 59 5.89 13.00 5.73
C ASP A 59 6.09 11.52 5.41
N VAL A 60 5.02 10.70 5.51
CA VAL A 60 5.05 9.26 5.16
C VAL A 60 5.51 9.04 3.72
N SER A 61 4.95 9.78 2.77
CA SER A 61 5.36 9.66 1.36
C SER A 61 6.80 10.09 1.12
N SER A 62 7.24 11.20 1.74
CA SER A 62 8.62 11.67 1.65
C SER A 62 9.61 10.64 2.20
N ASP A 63 9.26 9.98 3.30
CA ASP A 63 10.09 8.94 3.91
C ASP A 63 10.14 7.67 3.06
N ILE A 64 9.03 7.26 2.46
CA ILE A 64 9.00 6.13 1.52
C ILE A 64 9.93 6.41 0.34
N VAL A 65 9.88 7.60 -0.26
CA VAL A 65 10.76 7.97 -1.38
C VAL A 65 12.23 7.92 -0.95
N ARG A 66 12.57 8.50 0.21
CA ARG A 66 13.94 8.46 0.75
C ARG A 66 14.43 7.03 0.96
N GLN A 67 13.59 6.17 1.53
CA GLN A 67 13.92 4.76 1.76
C GLN A 67 14.15 4.01 0.44
N ARG A 68 13.33 4.30 -0.59
CA ARG A 68 13.49 3.69 -1.93
C ARG A 68 14.78 4.13 -2.61
N LEU A 69 15.15 5.40 -2.51
CA LEU A 69 16.42 5.91 -3.05
C LEU A 69 17.66 5.23 -2.43
N GLN A 70 17.55 4.75 -1.19
CA GLN A 70 18.63 4.04 -0.50
C GLN A 70 18.67 2.54 -0.81
N THR A 71 17.72 2.01 -1.58
CA THR A 71 17.65 0.57 -1.87
C THR A 71 18.72 0.18 -2.89
N ILE A 72 19.67 -0.67 -2.49
CA ILE A 72 20.74 -1.17 -3.36
C ILE A 72 20.27 -2.41 -4.13
N GLN A 73 20.36 -2.36 -5.45
CA GLN A 73 20.13 -3.53 -6.30
C GLN A 73 21.33 -4.48 -6.24
N ARG A 74 21.10 -5.74 -5.86
CA ARG A 74 22.12 -6.79 -5.90
C ARG A 74 22.11 -7.48 -7.26
N THR A 75 23.19 -7.35 -8.03
CA THR A 75 23.34 -7.90 -9.39
C THR A 75 24.20 -9.17 -9.45
N GLY A 76 24.76 -9.62 -8.33
CA GLY A 76 25.56 -10.84 -8.26
C GLY A 76 24.71 -12.12 -8.32
N VAL A 77 25.36 -13.26 -8.62
CA VAL A 77 24.72 -14.57 -8.65
C VAL A 77 24.36 -15.03 -7.22
N ALA A 78 23.11 -15.45 -7.01
CA ALA A 78 22.66 -15.94 -5.72
C ALA A 78 23.23 -17.34 -5.43
N LYS A 79 23.78 -17.53 -4.22
CA LYS A 79 24.29 -18.83 -3.76
C LYS A 79 23.18 -19.76 -3.26
N ASN A 80 22.11 -19.19 -2.72
CA ASN A 80 20.99 -19.91 -2.11
C ASN A 80 19.67 -19.32 -2.61
N VAL A 81 18.66 -20.17 -2.75
CA VAL A 81 17.29 -19.78 -3.14
C VAL A 81 16.32 -20.29 -2.08
N ILE A 82 15.44 -19.42 -1.59
CA ILE A 82 14.36 -19.75 -0.67
C ILE A 82 13.05 -19.31 -1.34
N LEU A 83 12.10 -20.22 -1.46
CA LEU A 83 10.78 -19.96 -2.01
C LEU A 83 9.71 -20.17 -0.94
N PHE A 84 8.95 -19.12 -0.63
CA PHE A 84 7.75 -19.20 0.18
C PHE A 84 6.53 -19.27 -0.74
N LEU A 85 5.75 -20.36 -0.65
CA LEU A 85 4.53 -20.56 -1.43
C LEU A 85 3.32 -20.50 -0.49
N GLY A 86 2.48 -19.48 -0.66
CA GLY A 86 1.18 -19.39 0.01
C GLY A 86 0.09 -19.94 -0.89
N ASP A 87 -0.32 -21.19 -0.66
CA ASP A 87 -1.45 -21.78 -1.37
C ASP A 87 -2.75 -21.02 -1.05
N GLY A 88 -3.53 -20.69 -2.08
CA GLY A 88 -4.76 -19.89 -1.94
C GLY A 88 -4.55 -18.44 -1.48
N MET A 89 -3.31 -17.94 -1.38
CA MET A 89 -3.02 -16.60 -0.86
C MET A 89 -3.22 -15.52 -1.94
N SER A 90 -4.47 -15.23 -2.26
CA SER A 90 -4.88 -14.14 -3.14
C SER A 90 -4.65 -12.76 -2.51
N ILE A 91 -4.71 -11.68 -3.31
CA ILE A 91 -4.57 -10.29 -2.81
C ILE A 91 -5.56 -9.97 -1.67
N PRO A 92 -6.87 -10.32 -1.75
CA PRO A 92 -7.79 -10.13 -0.63
C PRO A 92 -7.38 -10.89 0.63
N THR A 93 -6.83 -12.10 0.48
CA THR A 93 -6.35 -12.92 1.61
C THR A 93 -5.18 -12.26 2.32
N ILE A 94 -4.26 -11.65 1.56
CA ILE A 94 -3.14 -10.87 2.10
C ILE A 94 -3.66 -9.65 2.88
N THR A 95 -4.63 -8.91 2.34
CA THR A 95 -5.24 -7.76 3.02
C THR A 95 -5.95 -8.17 4.32
N ALA A 96 -6.74 -9.25 4.29
CA ALA A 96 -7.41 -9.76 5.48
C ALA A 96 -6.40 -10.19 6.56
N ALA A 97 -5.34 -10.91 6.17
CA ALA A 97 -4.26 -11.31 7.07
C ALA A 97 -3.53 -10.11 7.69
N ARG A 98 -3.31 -9.04 6.91
CA ARG A 98 -2.73 -7.79 7.40
C ARG A 98 -3.62 -7.14 8.46
N ILE A 99 -4.91 -6.98 8.17
CA ILE A 99 -5.86 -6.36 9.11
C ILE A 99 -5.91 -7.18 10.40
N TYR A 100 -6.00 -8.51 10.27
CA TYR A 100 -6.00 -9.42 11.41
C TYR A 100 -4.72 -9.31 12.23
N LEU A 101 -3.55 -9.22 11.58
CA LEU A 101 -2.26 -9.03 12.27
C LEU A 101 -2.25 -7.73 13.11
N GLY A 102 -2.72 -6.62 12.56
CA GLY A 102 -2.76 -5.37 13.33
C GLY A 102 -3.77 -5.41 14.47
N GLN A 103 -4.93 -6.07 14.29
CA GLN A 103 -5.89 -6.28 15.37
C GLN A 103 -5.30 -7.11 16.51
N LEU A 104 -4.51 -8.15 16.20
CA LEU A 104 -3.78 -8.92 17.22
C LEU A 104 -2.78 -8.06 18.01
N ASN A 105 -2.27 -6.99 17.41
CA ASN A 105 -1.39 -6.01 18.04
C ASN A 105 -2.13 -4.83 18.69
N ASN A 106 -3.46 -4.86 18.77
CA ASN A 106 -4.32 -3.75 19.22
C ASN A 106 -4.21 -2.47 18.36
N GLU A 107 -3.87 -2.61 17.08
CA GLU A 107 -3.86 -1.54 16.08
C GLU A 107 -5.15 -1.56 15.23
N ALA A 108 -5.32 -0.57 14.35
CA ALA A 108 -6.44 -0.52 13.40
C ALA A 108 -6.45 -1.69 12.40
N GLY A 109 -5.28 -2.29 12.11
CA GLY A 109 -5.14 -3.37 11.12
C GLY A 109 -4.50 -2.91 9.81
N GLU A 110 -5.08 -1.89 9.18
CA GLU A 110 -4.76 -1.52 7.78
C GLU A 110 -3.32 -1.04 7.58
N ASN A 111 -2.75 -0.41 8.60
CA ASN A 111 -1.39 0.15 8.57
C ASN A 111 -0.31 -0.89 8.86
N SER A 112 -0.67 -2.06 9.36
CA SER A 112 0.28 -3.13 9.66
C SER A 112 0.84 -3.70 8.34
N LYS A 113 1.99 -4.38 8.40
CA LYS A 113 2.62 -4.99 7.21
C LYS A 113 3.07 -6.40 7.53
N LEU A 114 2.73 -7.35 6.68
CA LEU A 114 3.24 -8.72 6.79
C LEU A 114 4.74 -8.74 6.48
N SER A 115 5.46 -9.76 6.98
CA SER A 115 6.92 -9.82 6.86
C SER A 115 7.42 -9.75 5.40
N PHE A 116 6.69 -10.39 4.47
CA PHE A 116 7.04 -10.39 3.05
C PHE A 116 6.68 -9.08 2.33
N GLU A 117 5.77 -8.25 2.88
CA GLU A 117 5.44 -6.94 2.29
C GLU A 117 6.54 -5.89 2.52
N LYS A 118 7.49 -6.19 3.40
CA LYS A 118 8.70 -5.39 3.63
C LYS A 118 9.79 -5.69 2.61
N PHE A 119 9.61 -6.69 1.74
CA PHE A 119 10.57 -7.00 0.70
C PHE A 119 10.70 -5.82 -0.29
N PRO A 120 11.92 -5.54 -0.78
CA PRO A 120 12.17 -4.37 -1.61
C PRO A 120 11.50 -4.47 -2.98
N TYR A 121 11.20 -5.68 -3.47
CA TYR A 121 10.63 -5.93 -4.79
C TYR A 121 9.30 -6.68 -4.69
N THR A 122 8.37 -6.33 -5.56
CA THR A 122 7.08 -6.99 -5.73
C THR A 122 6.77 -7.13 -7.22
N GLY A 123 5.93 -8.10 -7.58
CA GLY A 123 5.52 -8.36 -8.94
C GLY A 123 4.19 -9.11 -8.97
N LEU A 124 3.48 -9.03 -10.08
CA LEU A 124 2.25 -9.78 -10.31
C LEU A 124 2.55 -11.00 -11.18
N SER A 125 1.91 -12.12 -10.85
CA SER A 125 2.00 -13.35 -11.63
C SER A 125 0.67 -13.63 -12.32
N LYS A 126 0.71 -13.98 -13.61
CA LYS A 126 -0.46 -14.47 -14.33
C LYS A 126 -0.62 -15.95 -14.02
N VAL A 127 -1.79 -16.32 -13.52
CA VAL A 127 -2.12 -17.70 -13.11
C VAL A 127 -3.23 -18.26 -13.99
N ASP A 128 -2.98 -18.34 -15.29
CA ASP A 128 -3.86 -19.05 -16.22
C ASP A 128 -3.32 -20.46 -16.45
N MET A 129 -4.14 -21.45 -16.11
CA MET A 129 -3.91 -22.80 -16.58
C MET A 129 -4.28 -22.85 -18.06
N VAL A 130 -3.36 -23.32 -18.90
CA VAL A 130 -3.72 -23.75 -20.25
C VAL A 130 -4.53 -25.03 -20.09
N PRO A 131 -5.79 -25.08 -20.54
CA PRO A 131 -6.53 -26.33 -20.58
C PRO A 131 -5.73 -27.31 -21.41
N MET A 132 -5.34 -28.45 -20.83
CA MET A 132 -4.87 -29.56 -21.67
C MET A 132 -6.06 -29.97 -22.53
N LEU A 133 -5.97 -29.69 -23.83
CA LEU A 133 -6.89 -30.28 -24.80
C LEU A 133 -6.83 -31.79 -24.61
N ASP A 134 -7.99 -32.42 -24.45
CA ASP A 134 -8.04 -33.88 -24.43
C ASP A 134 -7.41 -34.41 -25.72
N ARG A 135 -6.71 -35.54 -25.64
CA ARG A 135 -6.09 -36.20 -26.80
C ARG A 135 -7.13 -36.44 -27.92
N LYS A 136 -8.41 -36.57 -27.56
CA LYS A 136 -9.54 -36.65 -28.50
C LYS A 136 -9.80 -35.33 -29.26
N GLU A 137 -9.75 -34.18 -28.59
CA GLU A 137 -9.91 -32.87 -29.23
C GLU A 137 -8.72 -32.54 -30.12
N ILE A 138 -7.49 -32.92 -29.73
CA ILE A 138 -6.29 -32.77 -30.56
C ILE A 138 -6.41 -33.59 -31.85
N ASN A 139 -6.90 -34.83 -31.76
CA ASN A 139 -7.10 -35.68 -32.93
C ASN A 139 -8.21 -35.15 -33.84
N TYR A 140 -9.33 -34.70 -33.28
CA TYR A 140 -10.42 -34.09 -34.03
C TYR A 140 -9.99 -32.83 -34.81
N LEU A 141 -9.19 -31.97 -34.19
CA LEU A 141 -8.65 -30.77 -34.84
C LEU A 141 -7.61 -31.08 -35.93
N ASN A 142 -6.89 -32.19 -35.81
CA ASN A 142 -5.91 -32.61 -36.81
C ASN A 142 -6.56 -33.31 -38.02
N GLU A 143 -7.69 -33.99 -37.83
CA GLU A 143 -8.47 -34.61 -38.91
C GLU A 143 -9.25 -33.56 -39.72
N THR A 144 -9.85 -32.57 -39.05
CA THR A 144 -10.61 -31.49 -39.71
C THR A 144 -9.74 -30.48 -40.46
N LYS A 145 -8.47 -30.30 -40.08
CA LYS A 145 -7.51 -29.45 -40.81
C LYS A 145 -6.82 -30.14 -42.00
N LYS A 146 -7.07 -31.44 -42.19
CA LYS A 146 -6.56 -32.23 -43.33
C LYS A 146 -7.57 -32.37 -44.48
N ALA A 147 -8.82 -31.94 -44.28
CA ALA A 147 -9.83 -31.80 -45.32
C ALA A 147 -9.80 -30.38 -45.92
#